data_AF-A0A527W973-F1
#
_entry.id   AF-A0A527W973-F1
#
_cell.length_a   1.000
_cell.length_b   1.000
_cell.length_c   1.000
_cell.angle_alpha   90.00
_cell.angle_beta   90.00
_cell.angle_gamma   90.00
#
_symmetry.space_group_name_H-M   'P 1'
#
loop_
_entity.id
_entity.type
_entity.pdbx_description
1 polymer ?
#
loop_
_entity_poly.entity_id
_entity_poly.type
_entity_poly.pdbx_seq_one_letter_code
_entity_poly.pdbx_strand_id
1 'polypeptide(L)' 'IHLCDTCVEKPCLKSCPVDAYSVDGFAHQACLALVRGPRGEPCRSGGCLDRNACPYGAEYRYPADIQAFHMAAFAGV' A
#
# COMPACT_ATOMS: atom_id res chain seq x y z
N ILE A 1 9.88 8.07 21.46
CA ILE A 1 8.99 8.61 20.43
C ILE A 1 8.94 7.62 19.28
N HIS A 2 7.76 7.27 18.77
CA HIS A 2 7.67 6.35 17.63
C HIS A 2 7.93 7.14 16.34
N LEU A 3 8.59 6.55 15.34
CA LEU A 3 8.94 7.27 14.09
C LEU A 3 7.70 7.75 13.30
N CYS A 4 6.56 7.09 13.49
CA CYS A 4 5.26 7.56 12.96
C CYS A 4 4.82 8.90 13.57
N ASP A 5 5.16 9.16 14.84
CA ASP A 5 4.77 10.39 15.55
C ASP A 5 5.56 11.60 15.03
N THR A 6 6.78 11.38 14.53
CA THR A 6 7.63 12.42 13.95
C THR A 6 7.43 12.59 12.44
N CYS A 7 6.69 11.69 11.79
CA CYS A 7 6.39 11.77 10.36
C CYS A 7 5.27 12.80 10.12
N VAL A 8 5.63 14.05 9.83
CA VAL A 8 4.64 15.12 9.58
C VAL A 8 3.84 14.85 8.30
N GLU A 9 4.52 14.45 7.22
CA GLU A 9 3.88 14.31 5.90
C GLU A 9 2.93 13.11 5.78
N LYS A 10 3.14 12.06 6.59
CA LYS A 10 2.41 10.78 6.57
C LYS A 10 2.08 10.31 5.13
N PRO A 11 3.09 10.13 4.25
CA PRO A 11 2.84 9.79 2.84
C PRO A 11 2.13 8.44 2.67
N CYS A 12 2.24 7.54 3.66
CA CYS A 12 1.48 6.30 3.73
C CYS A 12 -0.04 6.46 3.92
N LEU A 13 -0.55 7.67 4.16
CA LEU A 13 -1.99 7.96 4.20
C LEU A 13 -2.49 8.69 2.93
N LYS A 14 -1.61 8.93 1.95
CA LYS A 14 -1.89 9.79 0.79
C LYS A 14 -1.50 9.14 -0.55
N SER A 15 -0.87 7.98 -0.53
CA SER A 15 -0.25 7.40 -1.74
C SER A 15 -1.21 6.46 -2.48
N CYS A 16 -2.20 5.89 -1.81
CA CYS A 16 -3.25 5.13 -2.45
C CYS A 16 -4.22 6.05 -3.21
N PRO A 17 -4.45 5.84 -4.52
CA PRO A 17 -5.32 6.71 -5.33
C PRO A 17 -6.82 6.54 -5.05
N VAL A 18 -7.18 5.66 -4.11
CA VAL A 18 -8.56 5.45 -3.65
C VAL A 18 -8.69 5.56 -2.13
N ASP A 19 -7.67 6.13 -1.47
CA ASP A 19 -7.63 6.34 -0.01
C ASP A 19 -8.00 5.06 0.77
N ALA A 20 -7.44 3.92 0.33
CA ALA A 20 -7.83 2.61 0.84
C ALA A 20 -7.53 2.44 2.33
N TYR A 21 -6.53 3.13 2.87
CA TYR A 21 -6.16 3.08 4.27
C TYR A 21 -6.29 4.44 4.92
N SER A 22 -6.93 4.48 6.09
CA SER A 22 -7.03 5.67 6.94
C SER A 22 -6.88 5.29 8.41
N VAL A 23 -6.92 6.30 9.28
CA VAL A 23 -6.97 6.10 10.74
C VAL A 23 -8.22 5.36 11.21
N ASP A 24 -9.28 5.37 10.40
CA ASP A 24 -10.58 4.76 10.73
C ASP A 24 -10.69 3.32 10.21
N GLY A 25 -9.79 2.89 9.31
CA GLY A 25 -9.74 1.51 8.85
C GLY A 25 -9.26 1.34 7.41
N PHE A 26 -9.69 0.23 6.79
CA PHE A 26 -9.29 -0.17 5.44
C PHE A 26 -10.51 -0.37 4.54
N ALA A 27 -10.61 0.43 3.48
CA ALA A 27 -11.65 0.35 2.46
C ALA A 27 -11.39 -0.80 1.49
N HIS A 28 -11.59 -2.03 1.97
CA HIS A 28 -11.27 -3.27 1.27
C HIS A 28 -11.82 -3.34 -0.16
N GLN A 29 -13.11 -3.00 -0.34
CA GLN A 29 -13.75 -3.11 -1.66
C GLN A 29 -13.20 -2.10 -2.68
N ALA A 30 -12.92 -0.87 -2.25
CA ALA A 30 -12.32 0.15 -3.11
C ALA A 30 -10.90 -0.24 -3.53
N CYS A 31 -10.10 -0.74 -2.58
CA CYS A 31 -8.77 -1.27 -2.86
C CYS A 31 -8.82 -2.42 -3.86
N LEU A 32 -9.66 -3.43 -3.61
CA LEU A 32 -9.78 -4.60 -4.47
C LEU A 32 -10.23 -4.22 -5.89
N ALA A 33 -11.16 -3.28 -6.03
CA ALA A 33 -11.60 -2.78 -7.33
C ALA A 33 -10.47 -2.07 -8.10
N LEU A 34 -9.65 -1.26 -7.42
CA LEU A 34 -8.46 -0.65 -8.03
C LEU A 34 -7.46 -1.72 -8.47
N VAL A 35 -7.09 -2.64 -7.57
CA VAL A 35 -6.04 -3.64 -7.83
C VAL A 35 -6.45 -4.60 -8.95
N ARG A 36 -7.72 -4.97 -9.09
CA ARG A 36 -8.21 -5.79 -10.21
C ARG A 36 -8.41 -4.99 -11.51
N GLY A 37 -8.50 -3.67 -11.41
CA GLY A 37 -8.74 -2.79 -12.55
C GLY A 37 -7.50 -2.54 -13.43
N PRO A 38 -7.70 -1.82 -14.55
CA PRO A 38 -6.62 -1.50 -15.48
C PRO A 38 -5.52 -0.61 -14.86
N ARG A 39 -5.88 0.21 -13.85
CA ARG A 39 -4.93 1.06 -13.10
C ARG A 39 -4.25 0.35 -11.94
N GLY A 40 -4.52 -0.94 -11.73
CA GLY A 40 -4.02 -1.71 -10.59
C GLY A 40 -2.60 -2.25 -10.77
N GLU A 41 -2.01 -2.16 -11.97
CA GLU A 41 -0.68 -2.72 -12.26
C GLU A 41 0.39 -2.27 -11.24
N PRO A 42 0.52 -0.99 -10.86
CA PRO A 42 1.54 -0.57 -9.90
C PRO A 42 1.38 -1.25 -8.53
N CYS A 43 0.14 -1.56 -8.13
CA CYS A 43 -0.12 -2.31 -6.92
C CYS A 43 0.24 -3.78 -7.07
N ARG A 44 -0.07 -4.40 -8.21
CA ARG A 44 0.18 -5.82 -8.46
C ARG A 44 1.66 -6.15 -8.64
N SER A 45 2.43 -5.29 -9.30
CA SER A 45 3.87 -5.50 -9.54
C SER A 45 4.74 -4.86 -8.47
N GLY A 46 4.33 -3.71 -7.95
CA GLY A 46 5.12 -2.90 -7.02
C GLY A 46 4.75 -3.06 -5.55
N GLY A 47 3.64 -3.71 -5.21
CA GLY A 47 3.14 -3.78 -3.84
C GLY A 47 2.19 -2.63 -3.46
N CYS A 48 1.70 -2.66 -2.23
CA CYS A 48 0.83 -1.61 -1.71
C CYS A 48 1.55 -0.25 -1.67
N LEU A 49 1.01 0.75 -2.38
CA LEU A 49 1.61 2.08 -2.50
C LEU A 49 1.76 2.78 -1.14
N ASP A 50 0.77 2.65 -0.25
CA ASP A 50 0.85 3.23 1.10
C ASP A 50 1.98 2.60 1.94
N ARG A 51 2.14 1.28 1.89
CA ARG A 51 3.23 0.58 2.60
C ARG A 51 4.59 1.01 2.05
N ASN A 52 4.69 1.24 0.74
CA ASN A 52 5.92 1.66 0.08
C ASN A 52 6.24 3.14 0.26
N ALA A 53 5.26 3.95 0.63
CA ALA A 53 5.45 5.37 0.87
C ALA A 53 6.08 5.67 2.24
N CYS A 54 6.04 4.74 3.20
CA CYS A 54 6.63 4.97 4.52
C CYS A 54 8.17 5.14 4.41
N PRO A 55 8.73 6.31 4.79
CA PRO A 55 10.17 6.55 4.67
C PRO A 55 10.98 5.74 5.68
N TYR A 56 10.41 5.46 6.86
CA TYR A 56 11.07 4.70 7.92
C TYR A 56 10.93 3.18 7.75
N GLY A 57 10.02 2.73 6.89
CA GLY A 57 9.77 1.31 6.64
C GLY A 57 10.65 0.71 5.54
N ALA A 58 11.50 1.51 4.89
CA ALA A 58 12.25 1.09 3.69
C ALA A 58 13.14 -0.14 3.95
N GLU A 59 13.85 -0.18 5.09
CA GLU A 59 14.73 -1.30 5.45
C GLU A 59 13.98 -2.58 5.83
N TYR A 60 12.69 -2.47 6.18
CA TYR A 60 11.84 -3.58 6.59
C TYR A 60 10.86 -4.02 5.50
N ARG A 61 10.93 -3.39 4.33
CA ARG A 61 10.04 -3.67 3.20
C ARG A 61 10.38 -5.03 2.62
N TYR A 62 9.35 -5.82 2.31
CA TYR A 62 9.54 -7.04 1.55
C TYR A 62 10.23 -6.76 0.20
N PRO A 63 11.08 -7.67 -0.30
CA PRO A 63 11.52 -7.66 -1.67
C PRO A 63 10.36 -7.55 -2.67
N ALA A 64 10.59 -6.94 -3.83
CA ALA A 64 9.52 -6.58 -4.77
C ALA A 64 8.69 -7.79 -5.24
N ASP A 65 9.34 -8.93 -5.45
CA ASP A 65 8.70 -10.20 -5.81
C ASP A 65 7.74 -10.71 -4.72
N ILE A 66 8.12 -10.59 -3.44
CA ILE A 66 7.26 -10.96 -2.31
C ILE A 66 6.09 -9.98 -2.16
N GLN A 67 6.31 -8.69 -2.42
CA GLN A 67 5.21 -7.72 -2.45
C GLN A 67 4.20 -8.03 -3.55
N ALA A 68 4.68 -8.31 -4.76
CA ALA A 68 3.84 -8.69 -5.88
C ALA A 68 3.05 -9.97 -5.58
N PHE A 69 3.70 -10.99 -5.01
CA PHE A 69 3.06 -12.23 -4.58
C PHE A 69 1.89 -11.96 -3.61
N HIS A 70 2.10 -11.13 -2.58
CA HIS A 70 1.03 -10.80 -1.64
C HIS A 70 -0.13 -10.04 -2.30
N MET A 71 0.16 -9.15 -3.25
CA MET A 71 -0.87 -8.39 -3.94
C MET A 71 -1.67 -9.23 -4.94
N ALA A 72 -1.02 -10.19 -5.61
CA ALA A 72 -1.69 -11.21 -6.41
C ALA A 72 -2.64 -12.06 -5.56
N ALA A 73 -2.16 -12.57 -4.40
CA ALA A 73 -2.97 -13.32 -3.46
C ALA A 73 -4.15 -12.50 -2.90
N PHE A 74 -3.93 -11.24 -2.54
CA PHE A 74 -4.98 -10.32 -2.08
C PHE A 74 -6.05 -10.10 -3.17
N ALA A 75 -5.63 -9.92 -4.41
CA ALA A 75 -6.54 -9.69 -5.53
C ALA A 75 -7.19 -10.98 -6.07
N GLY A 76 -6.66 -12.15 -5.73
CA GLY A 76 -7.09 -13.44 -6.28
C GLY A 76 -6.86 -13.52 -7.80
N VAL A 77 -5.70 -13.03 -8.26
CA VAL A 77 -5.26 -13.04 -9.68
C VAL A 77 -3.92 -13.73 -9.85
#